data_AF-A0A094DHD5-F1
#
_entry.id   AF-A0A094DHD5-F1
#
_cell.length_a   1.000
_cell.length_b   1.000
_cell.length_c   1.000
_cell.angle_alpha   90.00
_cell.angle_beta   90.00
_cell.angle_gamma   90.00
#
_symmetry.space_group_name_H-M   'P 1'
#
loop_
_entity.id
_entity.type
_entity.pdbx_description
1 polymer ?
#
loop_
_entity_poly.entity_id
_entity_poly.type
_entity_poly.pdbx_seq_one_letter_code
_entity_poly.pdbx_strand_id
1 'polypeptide(L)'
;MESNSASQSIPQEPQPTFLTKAYITALADVRILIGAAAVVLPLPAASLFGLPIASASRGIGQFYGARELVLGGLLYTSYTSYMKLTKQDGIPLKATRDTANATIVERKDALKNVLWACLAVDAIDLGCIAVNAFRGEMGLRALYVGGGAGVAGVVFAASALRAL
;
A
#
# COMPACT_ATOMS: atom_id res chain seq x y z
N MET A 1 25.87 1.13 -47.57
CA MET A 1 24.76 1.86 -46.94
C MET A 1 24.04 0.89 -46.02
N GLU A 2 24.37 0.97 -44.73
CA GLU A 2 23.83 0.11 -43.68
C GLU A 2 22.38 0.50 -43.39
N SER A 3 21.41 -0.39 -43.64
CA SER A 3 20.09 -0.29 -43.03
C SER A 3 20.02 -1.28 -41.87
N ASN A 4 20.64 -0.89 -40.74
CA ASN A 4 20.41 -1.54 -39.45
C ASN A 4 18.96 -1.26 -39.03
N SER A 5 18.04 -2.12 -39.49
CA SER A 5 16.68 -2.23 -38.97
C SER A 5 16.74 -2.92 -37.61
N ALA A 6 17.34 -2.23 -36.64
CA ALA A 6 17.19 -2.56 -35.25
C ALA A 6 15.73 -2.29 -34.90
N SER A 7 14.92 -3.35 -34.97
CA SER A 7 13.64 -3.40 -34.28
C SER A 7 13.92 -3.00 -32.84
N GLN A 8 13.63 -1.75 -32.49
CA GLN A 8 13.67 -1.25 -31.12
C GLN A 8 12.63 -2.06 -30.36
N SER A 9 13.08 -3.18 -29.79
CA SER A 9 12.32 -3.96 -28.83
C SER A 9 11.90 -2.98 -27.73
N ILE A 10 10.60 -2.85 -27.58
CA ILE A 10 9.99 -2.16 -26.46
C ILE A 10 10.66 -2.74 -25.21
N PRO A 11 11.26 -1.95 -24.31
CA PRO A 11 11.43 -2.39 -22.94
C PRO A 11 10.01 -2.55 -22.41
N GLN A 12 9.44 -3.73 -22.61
CA GLN A 12 8.14 -4.09 -22.09
C GLN A 12 8.38 -4.16 -20.59
N GLU A 13 8.13 -3.04 -19.89
CA GLU A 13 8.23 -3.04 -18.43
C GLU A 13 7.37 -4.22 -17.95
N PRO A 14 7.93 -5.09 -17.11
CA PRO A 14 7.21 -6.27 -16.68
C PRO A 14 5.90 -5.83 -16.02
N GLN A 15 4.79 -6.20 -16.65
CA GLN A 15 3.47 -5.99 -16.06
C GLN A 15 3.48 -6.59 -14.65
N PRO A 16 2.89 -5.91 -13.65
CA PRO A 16 2.89 -6.41 -12.29
C PRO A 16 2.32 -7.82 -12.28
N THR A 17 3.10 -8.75 -11.72
CA THR A 17 2.70 -10.16 -11.66
C THR A 17 1.36 -10.30 -10.94
N PHE A 18 0.65 -11.42 -11.15
CA PHE A 18 -0.58 -11.72 -10.42
C PHE A 18 -0.41 -11.55 -8.89
N LEU A 19 0.75 -11.96 -8.35
CA LEU A 19 1.09 -11.80 -6.94
C LEU A 19 1.29 -10.33 -6.55
N THR A 20 1.99 -9.54 -7.35
CA THR A 20 2.17 -8.09 -7.11
C THR A 20 0.83 -7.38 -7.02
N LYS A 21 -0.08 -7.69 -7.97
CA LYS A 21 -1.46 -7.20 -7.93
C LYS A 21 -2.16 -7.59 -6.65
N ALA A 22 -2.14 -8.88 -6.29
CA ALA A 22 -2.81 -9.39 -5.10
C ALA A 22 -2.31 -8.72 -3.82
N TYR A 23 -1.00 -8.50 -3.67
CA TYR A 23 -0.43 -7.81 -2.52
C TYR A 23 -0.89 -6.36 -2.43
N ILE A 24 -0.86 -5.61 -3.53
CA ILE A 24 -1.26 -4.20 -3.53
C ILE A 24 -2.75 -4.06 -3.22
N THR A 25 -3.61 -4.87 -3.85
CA THR A 25 -5.06 -4.80 -3.62
C THR A 25 -5.43 -5.26 -2.22
N ALA A 26 -4.83 -6.36 -1.73
CA ALA A 26 -5.09 -6.84 -0.37
C ALA A 26 -4.66 -5.80 0.69
N LEU A 27 -3.49 -5.17 0.50
CA LEU A 27 -3.02 -4.11 1.39
C LEU A 27 -3.98 -2.91 1.38
N ALA A 28 -4.43 -2.49 0.20
CA ALA A 28 -5.39 -1.38 0.08
C ALA A 28 -6.74 -1.70 0.75
N ASP A 29 -7.31 -2.88 0.47
CA ASP A 29 -8.61 -3.30 1.00
C ASP A 29 -8.59 -3.41 2.52
N VAL A 30 -7.56 -4.04 3.09
CA VAL A 30 -7.40 -4.17 4.55
C VAL A 30 -7.31 -2.81 5.21
N ARG A 31 -6.54 -1.87 4.65
CA ARG A 31 -6.43 -0.51 5.18
C ARG A 31 -7.73 0.27 5.12
N ILE A 32 -8.46 0.16 4.01
CA ILE A 32 -9.76 0.81 3.87
C ILE A 32 -10.75 0.24 4.89
N LEU A 33 -10.82 -1.09 5.02
CA LEU A 33 -11.78 -1.75 5.91
C LEU A 33 -11.46 -1.49 7.38
N ILE A 34 -10.21 -1.68 7.81
CA ILE A 34 -9.78 -1.41 9.19
C ILE A 34 -9.90 0.09 9.49
N GLY A 35 -9.51 0.94 8.54
CA GLY A 35 -9.60 2.38 8.67
C GLY A 35 -11.03 2.87 8.86
N ALA A 36 -11.94 2.46 7.97
CA ALA A 36 -13.35 2.78 8.08
C ALA A 36 -13.98 2.23 9.38
N ALA A 37 -13.66 0.99 9.75
CA ALA A 37 -14.13 0.40 10.99
C ALA A 37 -13.66 1.19 12.22
N ALA A 38 -12.40 1.63 12.25
CA ALA A 38 -11.84 2.40 13.37
C ALA A 38 -12.36 3.85 13.43
N VAL A 39 -12.77 4.44 12.30
CA VAL A 39 -13.45 5.75 12.28
C VAL A 39 -14.87 5.65 12.84
N VAL A 40 -15.65 4.68 12.37
CA VAL A 40 -17.08 4.54 12.72
C VAL A 40 -17.26 3.89 14.09
N LEU A 41 -16.50 2.83 14.37
CA LEU A 41 -16.60 1.99 15.55
C LEU A 41 -15.21 1.81 16.22
N PRO A 42 -14.56 2.88 16.70
CA PRO A 42 -13.21 2.84 17.27
C PRO A 42 -13.03 1.84 18.43
N LEU A 43 -14.01 1.74 19.35
CA LEU A 43 -13.89 0.82 20.48
C LEU A 43 -14.08 -0.66 20.08
N PRO A 44 -15.12 -1.03 19.30
CA PRO A 44 -15.22 -2.38 18.75
C PRO A 44 -14.05 -2.77 17.83
N ALA A 45 -13.56 -1.83 17.01
CA ALA A 45 -12.39 -2.07 16.17
C ALA A 45 -11.17 -2.37 17.04
N ALA A 46 -10.88 -1.53 18.04
CA ALA A 46 -9.77 -1.74 18.96
C ALA A 46 -9.86 -3.08 19.72
N SER A 47 -11.05 -3.47 20.16
CA SER A 47 -11.25 -4.72 20.89
C SER A 47 -11.00 -5.97 20.03
N LEU A 48 -11.26 -5.90 18.71
CA LEU A 48 -10.93 -6.96 17.77
C LEU A 48 -9.43 -7.27 17.77
N PHE A 49 -8.61 -6.22 17.87
CA PHE A 49 -7.15 -6.29 17.98
C PHE A 49 -6.67 -6.40 19.43
N GLY A 50 -7.55 -6.50 20.43
CA GLY A 50 -7.15 -6.57 21.84
C GLY A 50 -6.44 -5.32 22.36
N LEU A 51 -6.64 -4.17 21.70
CA LEU A 51 -6.02 -2.90 22.09
C LEU A 51 -6.82 -2.27 23.26
N PRO A 52 -6.15 -1.90 24.37
CA PRO A 52 -6.81 -1.31 25.53
C PRO A 52 -7.12 0.18 25.30
N ILE A 53 -8.04 0.49 24.39
CA ILE A 53 -8.48 1.87 24.18
C ILE A 53 -9.60 2.22 25.17
N ALA A 54 -9.32 3.16 26.05
CA ALA A 54 -10.33 3.73 26.95
C ALA A 54 -11.37 4.53 26.17
N SER A 55 -12.60 4.60 26.69
CA SER A 55 -13.68 5.40 26.07
C SER A 55 -13.30 6.88 25.91
N ALA A 56 -12.55 7.43 26.87
CA ALA A 56 -12.04 8.80 26.84
C ALA A 56 -11.01 9.06 25.72
N SER A 57 -10.31 8.02 25.24
CA SER A 57 -9.32 8.13 24.16
C SER A 57 -9.85 7.67 22.80
N ARG A 58 -11.19 7.60 22.65
CA ARG A 58 -11.85 7.20 21.40
C ARG A 58 -11.35 7.96 20.17
N GLY A 59 -11.09 9.26 20.31
CA GLY A 59 -10.58 10.10 19.22
C GLY A 59 -9.26 9.60 18.63
N ILE A 60 -8.39 8.99 19.45
CA ILE A 60 -7.11 8.42 18.99
C ILE A 60 -7.35 7.25 18.03
N GLY A 61 -8.33 6.38 18.34
CA GLY A 61 -8.74 5.29 17.46
C GLY A 61 -9.29 5.79 16.12
N GLN A 62 -10.02 6.91 16.13
CA GLN A 62 -10.54 7.53 14.91
C GLN A 62 -9.44 8.19 14.07
N PHE A 63 -8.43 8.81 14.70
CA PHE A 63 -7.26 9.33 13.98
C PHE A 63 -6.46 8.21 13.32
N TYR A 64 -6.23 7.11 14.03
CA TYR A 64 -5.63 5.91 13.45
C TYR A 64 -6.46 5.40 12.27
N GLY A 65 -7.78 5.29 12.44
CA GLY A 65 -8.68 4.86 11.37
C GLY A 65 -8.65 5.77 10.14
N ALA A 66 -8.63 7.09 10.35
CA ALA A 66 -8.56 8.06 9.26
C ALA A 66 -7.25 7.95 8.48
N ARG A 67 -6.11 7.76 9.17
CA ARG A 67 -4.81 7.50 8.55
C ARG A 67 -4.87 6.25 7.67
N GLU A 68 -5.36 5.14 8.19
CA GLU A 68 -5.43 3.88 7.44
C GLU A 68 -6.35 4.02 6.21
N LEU A 69 -7.50 4.69 6.38
CA LEU A 69 -8.43 4.92 5.27
C LEU A 69 -7.79 5.77 4.15
N VAL A 70 -7.04 6.82 4.51
CA VAL A 70 -6.34 7.68 3.56
C VAL A 70 -5.23 6.91 2.84
N LEU A 71 -4.40 6.15 3.57
CA LEU A 71 -3.34 5.35 2.96
C LEU A 71 -3.90 4.27 2.02
N GLY A 72 -4.96 3.57 2.44
CA GLY A 72 -5.64 2.58 1.60
C GLY A 72 -6.26 3.20 0.35
N GLY A 73 -6.93 4.35 0.49
CA GLY A 73 -7.52 5.08 -0.64
C GLY A 73 -6.48 5.61 -1.64
N LEU A 74 -5.36 6.16 -1.14
CA LEU A 74 -4.24 6.59 -1.96
C LEU A 74 -3.60 5.41 -2.70
N LEU A 75 -3.39 4.28 -2.01
CA LEU A 75 -2.79 3.09 -2.61
C LEU A 75 -3.69 2.52 -3.72
N TYR A 76 -4.99 2.41 -3.46
CA TYR A 76 -5.97 1.97 -4.44
C TYR A 76 -6.02 2.90 -5.67
N THR A 77 -6.01 4.20 -5.46
CA THR A 77 -6.09 5.22 -6.52
C THR A 77 -4.83 5.23 -7.38
N SER A 78 -3.66 5.20 -6.76
CA SER A 78 -2.37 5.15 -7.46
C SER A 78 -2.23 3.86 -8.27
N TYR A 79 -2.61 2.71 -7.71
CA TYR A 79 -2.61 1.44 -8.41
C TYR A 79 -3.55 1.41 -9.61
N THR A 80 -4.79 1.88 -9.42
CA THR A 80 -5.78 1.94 -10.50
C THR A 80 -5.33 2.88 -11.62
N SER A 81 -4.72 4.01 -11.26
CA SER A 81 -4.18 4.97 -12.23
C SER A 81 -3.01 4.40 -13.03
N TYR A 82 -2.14 3.64 -12.39
CA TYR A 82 -1.06 2.90 -13.05
C TYR A 82 -1.61 1.85 -14.03
N MET A 83 -2.58 1.03 -13.60
CA MET A 83 -3.16 -0.03 -14.44
C MET A 83 -4.06 0.44 -15.58
N LYS A 84 -4.67 1.64 -15.48
CA LYS A 84 -5.45 2.21 -16.59
C LYS A 84 -4.59 2.55 -17.81
N LEU A 85 -3.33 2.94 -17.57
CA LEU A 85 -2.44 3.38 -18.65
C LEU A 85 -1.76 2.21 -19.36
N THR A 86 -1.52 1.10 -18.66
CA THR A 86 -0.93 -0.13 -19.24
C THR A 86 -1.86 -0.90 -20.18
N LYS A 87 -3.15 -0.52 -20.29
CA LYS A 87 -4.14 -1.13 -21.18
C LYS A 87 -4.40 -0.34 -22.47
N GLN A 88 -3.79 0.84 -22.63
CA GLN A 88 -4.05 1.73 -23.77
C GLN A 88 -3.10 1.36 -24.94
N ASP A 89 -3.28 0.14 -25.47
CA ASP A 89 -2.50 -0.44 -26.58
C ASP A 89 -2.97 0.05 -27.95
N GLY A 90 -2.80 1.35 -28.22
CA GLY A 90 -2.86 1.89 -29.59
C GLY A 90 -1.49 2.40 -29.98
N ILE A 91 -0.98 2.05 -31.17
CA ILE A 91 0.34 2.48 -31.68
C ILE A 91 0.42 4.02 -31.64
N PRO A 92 1.16 4.64 -30.70
CA PRO A 92 1.22 6.08 -30.60
C PRO A 92 2.23 6.63 -31.62
N LEU A 93 1.95 7.79 -32.20
CA LEU A 93 2.94 8.60 -32.90
C LEU A 93 4.14 8.87 -31.98
N LYS A 94 5.35 9.03 -32.54
CA LYS A 94 6.61 9.17 -31.75
C LYS A 94 6.53 10.25 -30.66
N ALA A 95 5.93 11.40 -30.95
CA ALA A 95 5.70 12.46 -29.96
C ALA A 95 4.72 12.04 -28.85
N THR A 96 3.65 11.30 -29.20
CA THR A 96 2.69 10.74 -28.24
C THR A 96 3.32 9.62 -27.39
N ARG A 97 4.31 8.90 -27.93
CA ARG A 97 5.03 7.83 -27.23
C ARG A 97 5.89 8.35 -26.10
N ASP A 98 6.65 9.43 -26.32
CA ASP A 98 7.52 10.00 -25.29
C ASP A 98 6.71 10.57 -24.13
N THR A 99 5.58 11.22 -24.43
CA THR A 99 4.62 11.68 -23.41
C THR A 99 3.97 10.52 -22.67
N ALA A 100 3.55 9.46 -23.38
CA ALA A 100 2.99 8.26 -22.74
C ALA A 100 4.00 7.61 -21.79
N ASN A 101 5.25 7.43 -22.22
CA ASN A 101 6.30 6.86 -21.38
C ASN A 101 6.57 7.72 -20.12
N ALA A 102 6.63 9.04 -20.25
CA ALA A 102 6.79 9.94 -19.11
C ALA A 102 5.64 9.77 -18.09
N THR A 103 4.40 9.65 -18.56
CA THR A 103 3.24 9.44 -17.67
C THR A 103 3.22 8.05 -17.01
N ILE A 104 3.78 7.01 -17.65
CA ILE A 104 3.95 5.68 -17.02
C ILE A 104 4.91 5.79 -15.85
N VAL A 105 6.07 6.41 -16.07
CA VAL A 105 7.11 6.57 -15.06
C VAL A 105 6.57 7.38 -13.88
N GLU A 106 5.91 8.51 -14.13
CA GLU A 106 5.32 9.34 -13.09
C GLU A 106 4.30 8.57 -12.22
N ARG A 107 3.40 7.81 -12.85
CA ARG A 107 2.38 7.02 -12.13
C ARG A 107 2.98 5.85 -11.37
N LYS A 108 4.02 5.24 -11.92
CA LYS A 108 4.79 4.17 -11.27
C LYS A 108 5.50 4.71 -10.03
N ASP A 109 6.14 5.85 -10.13
CA ASP A 109 6.82 6.51 -9.01
C ASP A 109 5.81 6.95 -7.94
N ALA A 110 4.65 7.45 -8.33
CA ALA A 110 3.57 7.75 -7.40
C ALA A 110 3.10 6.50 -6.63
N LEU A 111 2.94 5.36 -7.31
CA LEU A 111 2.61 4.09 -6.67
C LEU A 111 3.72 3.61 -5.71
N LYS A 112 4.99 3.70 -6.13
CA LYS A 112 6.15 3.37 -5.28
C LYS A 112 6.20 4.24 -4.03
N ASN A 113 5.97 5.54 -4.17
CA ASN A 113 5.97 6.48 -3.05
C ASN A 113 4.89 6.14 -2.02
N VAL A 114 3.68 5.79 -2.46
CA VAL A 114 2.60 5.38 -1.55
C VAL A 114 2.92 4.04 -0.87
N LEU A 115 3.51 3.08 -1.58
CA LEU A 115 3.95 1.82 -0.98
C LEU A 115 5.06 2.01 0.06
N TRP A 116 6.01 2.92 -0.20
CA TRP A 116 7.02 3.32 0.79
C TRP A 116 6.39 3.98 2.02
N ALA A 117 5.40 4.83 1.83
CA ALA A 117 4.66 5.44 2.94
C ALA A 117 3.94 4.36 3.77
N CYS A 118 3.29 3.39 3.14
CA CYS A 118 2.67 2.25 3.82
C CYS A 118 3.70 1.43 4.62
N LEU A 119 4.84 1.11 4.00
CA LEU A 119 5.91 0.36 4.64
C LEU A 119 6.48 1.09 5.86
N ALA A 120 6.75 2.39 5.73
CA ALA A 120 7.26 3.21 6.83
C ALA A 120 6.26 3.26 8.00
N VAL A 121 4.97 3.41 7.68
CA VAL A 121 3.88 3.40 8.63
C VAL A 121 3.81 2.07 9.39
N ASP A 122 3.81 0.93 8.69
CA ASP A 122 3.74 -0.38 9.34
C ASP A 122 4.98 -0.66 10.19
N ALA A 123 6.15 -0.23 9.74
CA ALA A 123 7.40 -0.37 10.51
C ALA A 123 7.36 0.44 11.81
N ILE A 124 6.82 1.66 11.77
CA ILE A 124 6.61 2.49 12.97
C ILE A 124 5.62 1.80 13.91
N ASP A 125 4.49 1.32 13.38
CA ASP A 125 3.45 0.66 14.19
C ASP A 125 3.99 -0.62 14.87
N LEU A 126 4.79 -1.42 14.16
CA LEU A 126 5.49 -2.57 14.73
C LEU A 126 6.50 -2.16 15.81
N GLY A 127 7.23 -1.06 15.60
CA GLY A 127 8.14 -0.50 16.62
C GLY A 127 7.39 -0.10 17.88
N CYS A 128 6.25 0.58 17.74
CA CYS A 128 5.38 0.92 18.86
C CYS A 128 4.83 -0.33 19.56
N ILE A 129 4.43 -1.36 18.81
CA ILE A 129 3.97 -2.64 19.36
C ILE A 129 5.07 -3.28 20.19
N ALA A 130 6.29 -3.37 19.64
CA ALA A 130 7.43 -3.95 20.33
C ALA A 130 7.76 -3.21 21.64
N VAL A 131 7.82 -1.87 21.60
CA VAL A 131 8.08 -1.04 22.80
C VAL A 131 7.04 -1.30 23.89
N ASN A 132 5.76 -1.29 23.55
CA ASN A 132 4.68 -1.53 24.52
C ASN A 132 4.66 -2.98 25.02
N ALA A 133 5.05 -3.95 24.19
CA ALA A 133 5.25 -5.33 24.63
C ALA A 133 6.40 -5.46 25.64
N PHE A 134 7.53 -4.79 25.41
CA PHE A 134 8.65 -4.76 26.37
C PHE A 134 8.29 -4.09 27.70
N ARG A 135 7.35 -3.13 27.69
CA ARG A 135 6.83 -2.50 28.92
C ARG A 135 5.80 -3.36 29.64
N GLY A 136 5.34 -4.47 29.07
CA GLY A 136 4.26 -5.28 29.62
C GLY A 136 2.88 -4.62 29.51
N GLU A 137 2.76 -3.56 28.72
CA GLU A 137 1.52 -2.78 28.55
C GLU A 137 0.59 -3.38 27.47
N MET A 138 1.07 -4.40 26.75
CA MET A 138 0.34 -5.03 25.66
C MET A 138 -0.13 -6.45 25.98
N GLY A 139 -1.42 -6.71 25.79
CA GLY A 139 -1.99 -8.05 25.92
C GLY A 139 -1.56 -8.98 24.79
N LEU A 140 -1.53 -10.28 25.07
CA LEU A 140 -1.10 -11.32 24.13
C LEU A 140 -1.86 -11.28 22.79
N ARG A 141 -3.16 -10.96 22.83
CA ARG A 141 -4.01 -10.82 21.63
C ARG A 141 -3.57 -9.64 20.75
N ALA A 142 -3.22 -8.50 21.33
CA ALA A 142 -2.72 -7.35 20.59
C ALA A 142 -1.35 -7.61 19.96
N LEU A 143 -0.49 -8.35 20.67
CA LEU A 143 0.78 -8.78 20.12
C LEU A 143 0.61 -9.70 18.90
N TYR A 144 -0.24 -10.73 18.99
CA TYR A 144 -0.43 -11.67 17.87
C TYR A 144 -1.23 -11.08 16.72
N VAL A 145 -2.37 -10.45 17.00
CA VAL A 145 -3.29 -9.98 15.95
C VAL A 145 -2.80 -8.65 15.38
N GLY A 146 -2.42 -7.71 16.23
CA GLY A 146 -1.86 -6.42 15.80
C GLY A 146 -0.46 -6.58 15.21
N GLY A 147 0.44 -7.27 15.91
CA GLY A 147 1.81 -7.51 15.43
C GLY A 147 1.85 -8.38 14.17
N GLY A 148 1.04 -9.45 14.12
CA GLY A 148 0.92 -10.29 12.92
C GLY A 148 0.39 -9.53 11.71
N ALA A 149 -0.63 -8.70 11.88
CA ALA A 149 -1.15 -7.84 10.82
C ALA A 149 -0.10 -6.83 10.33
N GLY A 150 0.63 -6.18 11.25
CA GLY A 150 1.71 -5.26 10.89
C GLY A 150 2.82 -5.94 10.09
N VAL A 151 3.25 -7.14 10.48
CA VAL A 151 4.25 -7.92 9.73
C VAL A 151 3.74 -8.28 8.34
N ALA A 152 2.48 -8.71 8.21
CA ALA A 152 1.88 -8.99 6.91
C ALA A 152 1.85 -7.74 6.01
N GLY A 153 1.50 -6.58 6.56
CA GLY A 153 1.53 -5.29 5.86
C GLY A 153 2.92 -4.95 5.32
N VAL A 154 3.95 -5.03 6.17
CA VAL A 154 5.36 -4.86 5.78
C VAL A 154 5.75 -5.79 4.65
N VAL A 155 5.44 -7.08 4.77
CA VAL A 155 5.78 -8.10 3.76
C VAL A 155 5.09 -7.80 2.43
N PHE A 156 3.81 -7.43 2.45
CA PHE A 156 3.07 -7.11 1.24
C PHE A 156 3.61 -5.84 0.57
N ALA A 157 3.86 -4.78 1.34
CA ALA A 157 4.41 -3.53 0.83
C ALA A 157 5.82 -3.73 0.24
N ALA A 158 6.71 -4.41 0.96
CA ALA A 158 8.07 -4.71 0.50
C ALA A 158 8.09 -5.62 -0.73
N SER A 159 7.22 -6.63 -0.77
CA SER A 159 7.11 -7.54 -1.93
C SER A 159 6.58 -6.81 -3.15
N ALA A 160 5.61 -5.92 -2.99
CA ALA A 160 5.10 -5.08 -4.07
C ALA A 160 6.18 -4.10 -4.58
N LEU A 161 6.91 -3.43 -3.67
CA LEU A 161 8.01 -2.53 -4.02
C LEU A 161 9.11 -3.23 -4.81
N ARG A 162 9.50 -4.44 -4.39
CA ARG A 162 10.54 -5.22 -5.08
C ARG A 162 10.13 -5.62 -6.49
N ALA A 163 8.84 -5.77 -6.74
CA ALA A 163 8.29 -6.21 -8.02
C ALA A 163 7.98 -5.06 -8.99
N LEU A 164 8.07 -3.80 -8.55
CA LEU A 164 7.87 -2.59 -9.36
C LEU A 164 9.21 -1.98 -9.77
#